data_AF-A0A538K4H0-F1
#
_entry.id   AF-A0A538K4H0-F1
#
_cell.length_a   1.000
_cell.length_b   1.000
_cell.length_c   1.000
_cell.angle_alpha   90.00
_cell.angle_beta   90.00
_cell.angle_gamma   90.00
#
_symmetry.space_group_name_H-M   'P 1'
#
loop_
_entity.id
_entity.type
_entity.pdbx_description
1 polymer ?
#
loop_
_entity_poly.entity_id
_entity_poly.type
_entity_poly.pdbx_seq_one_letter_code
_entity_poly.pdbx_strand_id
1 'polypeptide(L)'
;MGWGGACSGRSVCTVRVAKRRTVVARFAPQGLVPWSAHVQCTPVLTTVPEILGSEQNPAGGATEAGGRFQPHLRGGAQQHLLNPPCDVAGTPTFVEVDDVVISRAPNRSSDGDDSTNLTQADRPDIANPYMKTIHVEIDGTWISANVAPPFWPEALGTRLDVQGFVFWDPAHVDDAWHSYSGWELHPVAAWRPAS
;
A
#
# COMPACT_ATOMS: atom_id res chain seq x y z
N MET A 1 4.67 5.68 -11.57
CA MET A 1 5.96 5.68 -12.34
C MET A 1 5.76 5.81 -13.84
N GLY A 2 6.79 6.25 -14.60
CA GLY A 2 6.79 6.16 -16.06
C GLY A 2 7.92 5.28 -16.61
N TRP A 3 7.66 4.62 -17.73
CA TRP A 3 8.69 3.95 -18.53
C TRP A 3 8.85 4.65 -19.88
N GLY A 4 9.99 4.44 -20.54
CA GLY A 4 10.28 4.90 -21.89
C GLY A 4 10.95 3.82 -22.73
N GLY A 5 11.21 4.09 -24.01
CA GLY A 5 11.84 3.14 -24.92
C GLY A 5 11.02 2.96 -26.20
N ALA A 6 10.60 1.74 -26.51
CA ALA A 6 9.74 1.48 -27.69
C ALA A 6 8.38 2.19 -27.61
N CYS A 7 7.99 2.59 -26.40
CA CYS A 7 6.96 3.57 -26.09
C CYS A 7 7.18 4.12 -24.68
N SER A 8 6.48 5.20 -24.33
CA SER A 8 6.52 5.79 -22.99
C SER A 8 5.13 5.97 -22.41
N GLY A 9 5.02 5.86 -21.09
CA GLY A 9 3.74 6.00 -20.40
C GLY A 9 3.86 5.70 -18.91
N ARG A 10 2.75 5.92 -18.20
CA ARG A 10 2.55 5.53 -16.80
C ARG A 10 1.48 4.42 -16.64
N SER A 11 0.85 4.04 -17.74
CA SER A 11 -0.21 3.04 -17.88
C SER A 11 0.01 2.21 -19.14
N VAL A 12 -0.78 1.16 -19.35
CA VAL A 12 -0.61 0.15 -20.43
C VAL A 12 -0.14 0.80 -21.74
N CYS A 13 1.04 0.36 -22.21
CA CYS A 13 1.52 0.70 -23.52
C CYS A 13 1.45 -0.50 -24.46
N THR A 14 0.78 -0.33 -25.60
CA THR A 14 0.76 -1.33 -26.67
C THR A 14 1.76 -0.97 -27.76
N VAL A 15 2.74 -1.86 -28.01
CA VAL A 15 3.71 -1.72 -29.10
C VAL A 15 3.36 -2.71 -30.22
N ARG A 16 3.06 -2.21 -31.43
CA ARG A 16 2.80 -3.07 -32.60
C ARG A 16 4.11 -3.52 -33.26
N VAL A 17 4.38 -4.82 -33.27
CA VAL A 17 5.60 -5.41 -33.84
C VAL A 17 5.33 -6.04 -35.21
N ALA A 18 5.53 -5.28 -36.29
CA ALA A 18 5.28 -5.74 -37.67
C ALA A 18 6.46 -6.51 -38.32
N LYS A 19 7.66 -6.43 -37.72
CA LYS A 19 8.90 -7.09 -38.16
C LYS A 19 9.77 -7.39 -36.93
N ARG A 20 10.68 -8.37 -37.03
CA ARG A 20 11.62 -8.73 -35.96
C ARG A 20 12.39 -7.50 -35.48
N ARG A 21 12.23 -7.13 -34.21
CA ARG A 21 12.90 -6.00 -33.56
C ARG A 21 13.04 -6.27 -32.06
N THR A 22 14.01 -5.62 -31.42
CA THR A 22 14.13 -5.59 -29.97
C THR A 22 13.22 -4.50 -29.41
N VAL A 23 12.39 -4.84 -28.42
CA VAL A 23 11.54 -3.91 -27.67
C VAL A 23 12.19 -3.70 -26.30
N VAL A 24 12.61 -2.47 -26.00
CA VAL A 24 13.23 -2.11 -24.72
C VAL A 24 12.29 -1.19 -23.97
N ALA A 25 12.03 -1.50 -22.70
CA ALA A 25 11.46 -0.58 -21.73
C ALA A 25 12.56 -0.14 -20.76
N ARG A 26 12.69 1.16 -20.55
CA ARG A 26 13.59 1.78 -19.59
C ARG A 26 12.74 2.40 -18.50
N PHE A 27 13.00 2.00 -17.27
CA PHE A 27 12.41 2.60 -16.09
C PHE A 27 13.40 3.62 -15.55
N ALA A 28 12.98 4.88 -15.48
CA ALA A 28 13.74 5.87 -14.74
C ALA A 28 13.31 5.77 -13.28
N PRO A 29 14.24 5.63 -12.31
CA PRO A 29 13.89 5.84 -10.92
C PRO A 29 13.43 7.29 -10.81
N GLN A 30 12.15 7.51 -10.51
CA GLN A 30 11.76 8.78 -9.90
C GLN A 30 12.33 8.73 -8.49
N GLY A 31 13.10 9.74 -8.10
CA GLY A 31 13.38 9.96 -6.69
C GLY A 31 12.04 10.24 -6.02
N LEU A 32 11.47 9.21 -5.38
CA LEU A 32 10.23 9.36 -4.65
C LEU A 32 10.53 10.17 -3.39
N VAL A 33 9.58 10.98 -2.96
CA VAL A 33 9.69 11.84 -1.78
C VAL A 33 8.46 11.62 -0.90
N PRO A 34 8.60 11.70 0.43
CA PRO A 34 7.44 11.70 1.30
C PRO A 34 6.58 12.93 0.99
N TRP A 35 5.26 12.74 0.92
CA TRP A 35 4.30 13.83 0.76
C TRP A 35 3.93 14.46 2.11
N SER A 36 4.06 13.68 3.20
CA SER A 36 3.94 14.20 4.56
C SER A 36 5.23 14.91 4.95
N ALA A 37 5.13 16.15 5.43
CA ALA A 37 6.27 16.88 6.00
C ALA A 37 6.78 16.26 7.31
N HIS A 38 5.97 15.40 7.95
CA HIS A 38 6.33 14.70 9.19
C HIS A 38 7.24 13.50 8.94
N VAL A 39 7.14 12.86 7.76
CA VAL A 39 7.91 11.67 7.42
C VAL A 39 9.25 12.03 6.79
N GLN A 40 10.33 11.44 7.32
CA GLN A 40 11.70 11.61 6.80
C GLN A 40 12.14 10.45 5.89
N CYS A 41 11.32 9.41 5.75
CA CYS A 41 11.64 8.23 4.97
C CYS A 41 11.42 8.46 3.48
N THR A 42 12.32 7.94 2.66
CA THR A 42 12.12 7.83 1.22
C THR A 42 11.23 6.63 0.94
N PRO A 43 10.06 6.80 0.30
CA PRO A 43 9.17 5.68 0.03
C PRO A 43 9.75 4.77 -1.04
N VAL A 44 9.45 3.48 -0.93
CA VAL A 44 9.68 2.50 -1.99
C VAL A 44 8.36 2.30 -2.72
N LEU A 45 8.34 2.53 -4.04
CA LEU A 45 7.15 2.19 -4.80
C LEU A 45 6.96 0.68 -4.84
N THR A 46 5.73 0.26 -4.56
CA THR A 46 5.31 -1.13 -4.62
C THR A 46 3.85 -1.23 -5.07
N THR A 47 3.30 -2.43 -4.98
CA THR A 47 1.89 -2.73 -5.27
C THR A 47 1.28 -3.45 -4.07
N VAL A 48 -0.04 -3.40 -3.91
CA VAL A 48 -0.71 -4.15 -2.83
C VAL A 48 -0.34 -5.65 -2.89
N PRO A 49 -0.41 -6.34 -4.04
CA PRO A 49 0.00 -7.74 -4.14
C PRO A 49 1.46 -8.01 -3.82
N GLU A 50 2.37 -7.05 -4.02
CA GLU A 50 3.77 -7.21 -3.60
C GLU A 50 3.90 -7.14 -2.08
N ILE A 51 3.15 -6.26 -1.41
CA ILE A 51 3.12 -6.22 0.07
C ILE A 51 2.58 -7.54 0.61
N LEU A 52 1.40 -7.95 0.12
CA LEU A 52 0.69 -9.16 0.55
C LEU A 52 1.46 -10.45 0.21
N GLY A 53 2.15 -10.47 -0.93
CA GLY A 53 2.95 -11.61 -1.36
C GLY A 53 2.17 -12.70 -2.08
N SER A 54 2.70 -13.92 -2.05
CA SER A 54 2.20 -15.05 -2.87
C SER A 54 1.50 -16.17 -2.09
N GLU A 55 1.56 -16.15 -0.76
CA GLU A 55 1.00 -17.19 0.08
C GLU A 55 -0.37 -16.80 0.65
N GLN A 56 -1.27 -17.77 0.73
CA GLN A 56 -2.64 -17.61 1.22
C GLN A 56 -2.91 -18.55 2.39
N ASN A 57 -3.65 -18.06 3.38
CA ASN A 57 -4.23 -18.89 4.43
C ASN A 57 -5.50 -19.62 3.91
N PRO A 58 -6.09 -20.55 4.69
CA PRO A 58 -7.29 -21.29 4.28
C PRO A 58 -8.52 -20.42 4.00
N ALA A 59 -8.60 -19.21 4.56
CA ALA A 59 -9.66 -18.24 4.28
C ALA A 59 -9.42 -17.44 2.98
N GLY A 60 -8.23 -17.60 2.39
CA GLY A 60 -7.82 -16.97 1.14
C GLY A 60 -7.12 -15.62 1.32
N GLY A 61 -6.90 -15.14 2.54
CA GLY A 61 -6.13 -13.91 2.75
C GLY A 61 -4.63 -14.19 2.86
N ALA A 62 -3.83 -13.12 2.76
CA ALA A 62 -2.38 -13.23 2.68
C ALA A 62 -1.73 -13.59 4.03
N THR A 63 -0.74 -14.48 4.00
CA THR A 63 0.07 -14.85 5.18
C THR A 63 1.21 -13.86 5.41
N GLU A 64 1.71 -13.79 6.65
CA GLU A 64 2.90 -12.99 7.00
C GLU A 64 4.12 -13.44 6.18
N ALA A 65 4.35 -14.76 6.11
CA ALA A 65 5.53 -15.34 5.46
C ALA A 65 5.58 -15.09 3.95
N GLY A 66 4.44 -14.93 3.30
CA GLY A 66 4.37 -14.69 1.87
C GLY A 66 4.79 -13.29 1.43
N GLY A 67 4.68 -12.29 2.31
CA GLY A 67 4.84 -10.89 1.96
C GLY A 67 6.28 -10.46 1.71
N ARG A 68 6.46 -9.44 0.86
CA ARG A 68 7.78 -9.00 0.40
C ARG A 68 8.60 -8.27 1.47
N PHE A 69 7.95 -7.50 2.32
CA PHE A 69 8.60 -6.58 3.24
C PHE A 69 8.89 -7.30 4.56
N GLN A 70 9.94 -8.11 4.57
CA GLN A 70 10.37 -8.87 5.73
C GLN A 70 11.84 -8.56 6.09
N PRO A 71 12.18 -8.30 7.36
CA PRO A 71 11.26 -8.06 8.47
C PRO A 71 10.50 -6.72 8.34
N HIS A 72 9.41 -6.55 9.09
CA HIS A 72 8.55 -5.36 9.10
C HIS A 72 8.22 -4.88 10.51
N LEU A 73 7.49 -3.76 10.60
CA LEU A 73 6.87 -3.30 11.84
C LEU A 73 5.74 -4.24 12.26
N ARG A 74 5.56 -4.42 13.57
CA ARG A 74 4.54 -5.30 14.13
C ARG A 74 4.24 -5.01 15.61
N GLY A 75 3.04 -5.40 16.03
CA GLY A 75 2.62 -5.40 17.44
C GLY A 75 2.42 -4.00 18.05
N GLY A 76 1.72 -3.95 19.18
CA GLY A 76 1.26 -2.68 19.78
C GLY A 76 2.36 -1.71 20.19
N ALA A 77 3.60 -2.17 20.41
CA ALA A 77 4.73 -1.28 20.71
C ALA A 77 5.18 -0.46 19.49
N GLN A 78 4.89 -0.93 18.27
CA GLN A 78 5.31 -0.27 17.02
C GLN A 78 4.14 0.36 16.26
N GLN A 79 2.90 -0.05 16.57
CA GLN A 79 1.68 0.40 15.91
C GLN A 79 1.50 1.93 15.95
N HIS A 80 1.72 2.54 17.12
CA HIS A 80 1.44 3.97 17.36
C HIS A 80 2.69 4.85 17.34
N LEU A 81 3.77 4.44 16.66
CA LEU A 81 4.98 5.25 16.60
C LEU A 81 4.72 6.54 15.83
N LEU A 82 4.98 7.69 16.47
CA LEU A 82 5.01 8.99 15.80
C LEU A 82 6.19 9.12 14.84
N ASN A 83 7.27 8.35 15.05
CA ASN A 83 8.44 8.33 14.18
C ASN A 83 8.81 6.87 13.87
N PRO A 84 8.04 6.16 13.02
CA PRO A 84 8.39 4.80 12.64
C PRO A 84 9.76 4.79 11.94
N PRO A 85 10.61 3.78 12.18
CA PRO A 85 11.92 3.70 11.53
C PRO A 85 11.76 3.49 10.02
N CYS A 86 12.66 4.06 9.21
CA CYS A 86 12.60 3.93 7.75
C CYS A 86 12.99 2.54 7.23
N ASP A 87 13.69 1.75 8.05
CA ASP A 87 14.00 0.37 7.79
C ASP A 87 13.93 -0.48 9.07
N VAL A 88 13.65 -1.76 8.91
CA VAL A 88 13.85 -2.78 9.93
C VAL A 88 14.86 -3.77 9.38
N ALA A 89 16.05 -3.82 9.98
CA ALA A 89 17.16 -4.68 9.56
C ALA A 89 17.48 -4.58 8.05
N GLY A 90 17.42 -3.37 7.49
CA GLY A 90 17.69 -3.12 6.07
C GLY A 90 16.49 -3.31 5.14
N THR A 91 15.34 -3.78 5.64
CA THR A 91 14.10 -3.83 4.86
C THR A 91 13.35 -2.51 5.01
N PRO A 92 13.06 -1.79 3.90
CA PRO A 92 12.31 -0.54 3.94
C PRO A 92 10.91 -0.74 4.54
N THR A 93 10.47 0.18 5.38
CA THR A 93 9.13 0.14 5.98
C THR A 93 8.15 1.09 5.29
N PHE A 94 8.65 2.17 4.68
CA PHE A 94 7.83 3.21 4.08
C PHE A 94 7.64 2.98 2.58
N VAL A 95 6.38 2.90 2.14
CA VAL A 95 6.03 2.54 0.76
C VAL A 95 5.11 3.57 0.12
N GLU A 96 5.17 3.66 -1.20
CA GLU A 96 4.18 4.32 -2.05
C GLU A 96 3.43 3.25 -2.84
N VAL A 97 2.10 3.37 -2.93
CA VAL A 97 1.26 2.50 -3.74
C VAL A 97 0.37 3.37 -4.61
N ASP A 98 0.55 3.26 -5.92
CA ASP A 98 -0.21 3.99 -6.93
C ASP A 98 -1.53 3.27 -7.26
N ASP A 99 -2.55 4.06 -7.62
CA ASP A 99 -3.81 3.62 -8.23
C ASP A 99 -4.57 2.52 -7.46
N VAL A 100 -4.89 2.80 -6.20
CA VAL A 100 -5.79 1.99 -5.36
C VAL A 100 -7.16 2.64 -5.25
N VAL A 101 -8.20 1.83 -5.05
CA VAL A 101 -9.56 2.33 -4.79
C VAL A 101 -9.97 2.07 -3.35
N ILE A 102 -10.73 3.01 -2.78
CA ILE A 102 -11.48 2.77 -1.53
C ILE A 102 -12.53 1.68 -1.78
N SER A 103 -12.34 0.51 -1.18
CA SER A 103 -13.19 -0.67 -1.38
C SER A 103 -14.05 -1.02 -0.16
N ARG A 104 -13.82 -0.35 0.97
CA ARG A 104 -14.67 -0.40 2.17
C ARG A 104 -14.98 1.02 2.62
N ALA A 105 -16.17 1.25 3.17
CA ALA A 105 -16.50 2.58 3.70
C ALA A 105 -15.54 2.91 4.85
N PRO A 106 -14.95 4.11 4.89
CA PRO A 106 -14.13 4.53 6.03
C PRO A 106 -14.89 4.39 7.34
N ASN A 107 -14.20 3.96 8.39
CA ASN A 107 -14.76 3.80 9.71
C ASN A 107 -13.81 4.38 10.75
N ARG A 108 -14.33 5.25 11.60
CA ARG A 108 -13.60 5.74 12.77
C ARG A 108 -13.84 4.79 13.94
N SER A 109 -12.85 3.97 14.25
CA SER A 109 -12.90 2.98 15.32
C SER A 109 -12.76 3.63 16.70
N SER A 110 -13.03 2.82 17.73
CA SER A 110 -12.98 3.27 19.13
C SER A 110 -11.57 3.50 19.66
N ASP A 111 -10.54 2.93 19.02
CA ASP A 111 -9.12 3.21 19.25
C ASP A 111 -8.68 4.58 18.71
N GLY A 112 -9.51 5.21 17.88
CA GLY A 112 -9.30 6.55 17.34
C GLY A 112 -8.75 6.58 15.92
N ASP A 113 -8.47 5.42 15.33
CA ASP A 113 -8.01 5.27 13.96
C ASP A 113 -9.14 5.62 12.97
N ASP A 114 -8.77 6.15 11.79
CA ASP A 114 -9.65 6.28 10.64
C ASP A 114 -9.20 5.27 9.57
N SER A 115 -9.96 4.17 9.45
CA SER A 115 -9.51 2.97 8.74
C SER A 115 -10.41 2.63 7.56
N THR A 116 -9.81 2.07 6.50
CA THR A 116 -10.52 1.58 5.31
C THR A 116 -9.77 0.41 4.67
N ASN A 117 -10.30 -0.11 3.56
CA ASN A 117 -9.60 -1.05 2.70
C ASN A 117 -9.31 -0.39 1.35
N LEU A 118 -8.09 -0.61 0.87
CA LEU A 118 -7.64 -0.16 -0.42
C LEU A 118 -7.39 -1.36 -1.33
N THR A 119 -7.97 -1.35 -2.53
CA THR A 119 -7.86 -2.44 -3.49
C THR A 119 -7.22 -1.96 -4.79
N GLN A 120 -6.26 -2.72 -5.33
CA GLN A 120 -5.84 -2.53 -6.72
C GLN A 120 -6.82 -3.23 -7.66
N ALA A 121 -7.95 -2.57 -7.94
CA ALA A 121 -9.07 -3.16 -8.67
C ALA A 121 -8.72 -3.57 -10.11
N ASP A 122 -7.77 -2.88 -10.75
CA ASP A 122 -7.36 -3.11 -12.14
C ASP A 122 -6.29 -4.22 -12.29
N ARG A 123 -6.34 -5.24 -11.43
CA ARG A 123 -5.49 -6.45 -11.47
C ARG A 123 -6.31 -7.68 -11.81
N PRO A 124 -6.66 -7.89 -13.11
CA PRO A 124 -7.40 -9.07 -13.55
C PRO A 124 -6.56 -10.36 -13.50
N ASP A 125 -5.24 -10.22 -13.42
CA ASP A 125 -4.30 -11.32 -13.23
C ASP A 125 -4.38 -11.94 -11.82
N ILE A 126 -4.99 -11.22 -10.86
CA ILE A 126 -5.21 -11.71 -9.50
C ILE A 126 -6.70 -11.97 -9.30
N ALA A 127 -7.06 -13.25 -9.36
CA ALA A 127 -8.44 -13.70 -9.23
C ALA A 127 -8.99 -13.52 -7.82
N ASN A 128 -8.17 -13.78 -6.79
CA ASN A 128 -8.60 -13.65 -5.41
C ASN A 128 -8.62 -12.16 -4.98
N PRO A 129 -9.79 -11.58 -4.63
CA PRO A 129 -9.88 -10.18 -4.24
C PRO A 129 -9.12 -9.83 -2.96
N TYR A 130 -8.92 -10.79 -2.04
CA TYR A 130 -8.16 -10.57 -0.81
C TYR A 130 -6.67 -10.37 -1.10
N MET A 131 -6.14 -11.03 -2.11
CA MET A 131 -4.73 -10.91 -2.54
C MET A 131 -4.42 -9.64 -3.35
N LYS A 132 -5.35 -8.70 -3.39
CA LYS A 132 -5.17 -7.36 -3.99
C LYS A 132 -5.86 -6.27 -3.17
N THR A 133 -6.20 -6.55 -1.92
CA THR A 133 -6.85 -5.63 -0.97
C THR A 133 -6.04 -5.60 0.32
N ILE A 134 -5.72 -4.40 0.80
CA ILE A 134 -4.96 -4.20 2.03
C ILE A 134 -5.78 -3.31 2.98
N HIS A 135 -5.69 -3.61 4.27
CA HIS A 135 -6.23 -2.74 5.30
C HIS A 135 -5.30 -1.55 5.52
N VAL A 136 -5.87 -0.37 5.80
CA VAL A 136 -5.07 0.83 6.01
C VAL A 136 -5.67 1.69 7.10
N GLU A 137 -4.80 2.29 7.91
CA GLU A 137 -5.20 3.07 9.07
C GLU A 137 -4.50 4.42 9.08
N ILE A 138 -5.30 5.49 9.17
CA ILE A 138 -4.80 6.79 9.63
C ILE A 138 -4.83 6.73 11.15
N ASP A 139 -3.65 6.61 11.74
CA ASP A 139 -3.48 6.31 13.16
C ASP A 139 -4.00 7.41 14.09
N GLY A 140 -4.70 7.02 15.16
CA GLY A 140 -5.31 7.85 16.17
C GLY A 140 -4.30 8.66 16.98
N THR A 141 -3.09 8.14 17.16
CA THR A 141 -1.98 8.88 17.79
C THR A 141 -1.45 9.96 16.84
N TRP A 142 -1.36 9.69 15.55
CA TRP A 142 -1.03 10.71 14.53
C TRP A 142 -2.10 11.79 14.41
N ILE A 143 -3.38 11.41 14.48
CA ILE A 143 -4.52 12.35 14.51
C ILE A 143 -4.40 13.24 15.75
N SER A 144 -4.21 12.64 16.93
CA SER A 144 -4.10 13.36 18.21
C SER A 144 -2.88 14.29 18.26
N ALA A 145 -1.79 13.91 17.60
CA ALA A 145 -0.57 14.72 17.48
C ALA A 145 -0.65 15.78 16.35
N ASN A 146 -1.74 15.82 15.59
CA ASN A 146 -1.95 16.74 14.47
C ASN A 146 -0.87 16.63 13.38
N VAL A 147 -0.42 15.39 13.11
CA VAL A 147 0.54 15.03 12.06
C VAL A 147 -0.03 14.06 11.02
N ALA A 148 -1.28 13.59 11.22
CA ALA A 148 -2.00 12.75 10.28
C ALA A 148 -2.34 13.46 8.96
N PRO A 149 -2.48 12.72 7.86
CA PRO A 149 -3.13 13.24 6.65
C PRO A 149 -4.63 13.52 6.88
N PRO A 150 -5.33 14.16 5.93
CA PRO A 150 -6.78 14.27 5.98
C PRO A 150 -7.45 12.89 6.06
N PHE A 151 -8.61 12.82 6.71
CA PHE A 151 -9.43 11.60 6.77
C PHE A 151 -9.80 11.07 5.38
N TRP A 152 -10.08 9.77 5.30
CA TRP A 152 -10.40 9.11 4.04
C TRP A 152 -11.64 9.72 3.36
N PRO A 153 -11.63 9.83 2.02
CA PRO A 153 -12.84 10.11 1.25
C PRO A 153 -13.93 9.03 1.50
N GLU A 154 -15.18 9.44 1.70
CA GLU A 154 -16.28 8.49 2.01
C GLU A 154 -16.78 7.73 0.77
N ALA A 155 -16.51 8.22 -0.43
CA ALA A 155 -17.02 7.62 -1.66
C ALA A 155 -16.23 6.37 -2.06
N LEU A 156 -16.91 5.21 -2.07
CA LEU A 156 -16.35 3.97 -2.61
C LEU A 156 -15.93 4.14 -4.07
N GLY A 157 -14.85 3.47 -4.46
CA GLY A 157 -14.28 3.57 -5.81
C GLY A 157 -13.43 4.82 -6.04
N THR A 158 -13.32 5.72 -5.05
CA THR A 158 -12.37 6.85 -5.13
C THR A 158 -10.96 6.31 -5.33
N ARG A 159 -10.28 6.75 -6.40
CA ARG A 159 -8.91 6.35 -6.76
C ARG A 159 -7.89 7.27 -6.11
N LEU A 160 -6.91 6.66 -5.44
CA LEU A 160 -5.88 7.34 -4.67
C LEU A 160 -4.49 6.76 -5.00
N ASP A 161 -3.47 7.60 -4.87
CA ASP A 161 -2.12 7.14 -4.56
C ASP A 161 -1.91 7.32 -3.05
N VAL A 162 -1.21 6.39 -2.40
CA VAL A 162 -1.02 6.40 -0.94
C VAL A 162 0.44 6.17 -0.55
N GLN A 163 0.84 6.77 0.57
CA GLN A 163 2.11 6.50 1.25
C GLN A 163 1.87 6.11 2.71
N GLY A 164 2.51 5.04 3.16
CA GLY A 164 2.31 4.51 4.51
C GLY A 164 3.41 3.54 4.93
N PHE A 165 3.36 3.14 6.19
CA PHE A 165 4.31 2.20 6.76
C PHE A 165 3.75 0.77 6.74
N VAL A 166 4.50 -0.16 6.16
CA VAL A 166 4.15 -1.57 6.13
C VAL A 166 4.19 -2.14 7.54
N PHE A 167 3.05 -2.69 7.95
CA PHE A 167 2.82 -3.24 9.28
C PHE A 167 2.18 -4.61 9.18
N TRP A 168 2.41 -5.43 10.19
CA TRP A 168 1.71 -6.69 10.39
C TRP A 168 1.01 -6.71 11.74
N ASP A 169 -0.31 -6.86 11.70
CA ASP A 169 -1.13 -7.13 12.86
C ASP A 169 -1.51 -8.62 12.95
N PRO A 170 -0.93 -9.36 13.91
CA PRO A 170 -1.27 -10.75 14.12
C PRO A 170 -2.69 -10.95 14.71
N ALA A 171 -3.36 -9.92 15.20
CA ALA A 171 -4.67 -10.03 15.84
C ALA A 171 -5.82 -10.18 14.84
N HIS A 172 -5.66 -9.68 13.61
CA HIS A 172 -6.74 -9.58 12.61
C HIS A 172 -6.56 -10.50 11.39
N VAL A 173 -5.73 -11.53 11.51
CA VAL A 173 -5.40 -12.45 10.40
C VAL A 173 -6.60 -13.26 9.87
N ASP A 174 -7.66 -13.40 10.65
CA ASP A 174 -8.87 -14.17 10.29
C ASP A 174 -10.10 -13.27 10.05
N ASP A 175 -9.93 -11.94 10.14
CA ASP A 175 -11.04 -11.01 10.08
C ASP A 175 -11.39 -10.61 8.65
N ALA A 176 -12.67 -10.75 8.29
CA ALA A 176 -13.16 -10.47 6.94
C ALA A 176 -12.99 -9.00 6.54
N TRP A 177 -13.12 -8.08 7.50
CA TRP A 177 -12.91 -6.65 7.26
C TRP A 177 -11.44 -6.33 7.01
N HIS A 178 -10.53 -7.20 7.42
CA HIS A 178 -9.10 -7.12 7.17
C HIS A 178 -8.65 -8.03 6.00
N SER A 179 -9.61 -8.44 5.15
CA SER A 179 -9.38 -9.34 4.02
C SER A 179 -8.70 -10.66 4.40
N TYR A 180 -8.95 -11.16 5.63
CA TYR A 180 -8.34 -12.36 6.18
C TYR A 180 -6.79 -12.32 6.13
N SER A 181 -6.19 -11.15 6.30
CA SER A 181 -4.74 -10.96 6.33
C SER A 181 -4.37 -10.09 7.53
N GLY A 182 -3.14 -10.15 8.01
CA GLY A 182 -2.63 -9.18 9.00
C GLY A 182 -1.85 -8.02 8.36
N TRP A 183 -1.70 -7.99 7.03
CA TRP A 183 -0.94 -6.94 6.35
C TRP A 183 -1.69 -5.63 6.28
N GLU A 184 -1.01 -4.55 6.66
CA GLU A 184 -1.59 -3.20 6.64
C GLU A 184 -0.58 -2.12 6.24
N LEU A 185 -1.12 -0.95 5.89
CA LEU A 185 -0.39 0.30 6.03
C LEU A 185 -0.82 0.99 7.32
N HIS A 186 0.01 0.92 8.36
CA HIS A 186 -0.22 1.53 9.67
C HIS A 186 1.08 2.12 10.22
N PRO A 187 1.19 3.47 10.34
CA PRO A 187 0.21 4.47 9.89
C PRO A 187 0.29 4.74 8.38
N VAL A 188 -0.84 5.15 7.79
CA VAL A 188 -0.85 5.91 6.54
C VAL A 188 -0.39 7.34 6.82
N ALA A 189 0.66 7.76 6.12
CA ALA A 189 1.27 9.06 6.31
C ALA A 189 0.69 10.14 5.38
N ALA A 190 0.31 9.75 4.15
CA ALA A 190 -0.25 10.66 3.17
C ALA A 190 -1.02 9.92 2.08
N TRP A 191 -1.96 10.61 1.44
CA TRP A 191 -2.62 10.17 0.22
C TRP A 191 -2.95 11.37 -0.67
N ARG A 192 -3.16 11.12 -1.95
CA ARG A 192 -3.65 12.11 -2.93
C ARG A 192 -4.55 11.44 -3.96
N PRO A 193 -5.40 12.18 -4.69
CA PRO A 193 -6.11 11.62 -5.84
C PRO A 193 -5.14 10.99 -6.84
N ALA A 194 -5.48 9.80 -7.36
CA ALA A 194 -4.68 9.12 -8.37
C ALA A 194 -4.58 9.96 -9.66
N SER A 195 -3.44 9.89 -10.34
CA SER A 195 -3.12 10.66 -11.55
C SER A 195 -3.34 9.91 -12.87
#